data_AF-A0A0K2VIL4-F1
#
_entry.id   AF-A0A0K2VIL4-F1
#
_cell.length_a   1.000
_cell.length_b   1.000
_cell.length_c   1.000
_cell.angle_alpha   90.00
_cell.angle_beta   90.00
_cell.angle_gamma   90.00
#
_symmetry.space_group_name_H-M   'P 1'
#
loop_
_entity.id
_entity.type
_entity.pdbx_description
1 polymer ?
#
loop_
_entity_poly.entity_id
_entity_poly.type
_entity_poly.pdbx_seq_one_letter_code
_entity_poly.pdbx_strand_id
1 'polypeptide(L)'
;MGKNRNCIVPGCDTGRFSSRGVKKEHPISLHGFPNESTWIETWKEVIPIDWNSKSHSININNAVICSRHFKKTDFRSDIYSDIQPSKKRRLNR
;
A
#
# COMPACT_ATOMS: atom_id res chain seq x y z
N MET A 1 -16.01 6.32 3.63
CA MET A 1 -15.29 5.23 4.32
C MET A 1 -13.82 5.60 4.43
N GLY A 2 -13.24 5.57 5.63
CA GLY A 2 -11.84 5.96 5.86
C GLY A 2 -10.86 4.82 5.56
N LYS A 3 -9.75 5.12 4.87
CA LYS A 3 -8.67 4.15 4.62
C LYS A 3 -7.91 3.83 5.92
N ASN A 4 -7.39 2.61 6.05
CA ASN A 4 -6.53 2.27 7.18
C ASN A 4 -5.30 3.18 7.23
N ARG A 5 -4.87 3.51 8.45
CA ARG A 5 -3.62 4.24 8.69
C ARG A 5 -2.41 3.32 8.81
N ASN A 6 -2.66 2.01 8.86
CA ASN A 6 -1.66 0.96 9.04
C ASN A 6 -1.39 0.20 7.75
N CYS A 7 -0.11 -0.01 7.48
CA CYS A 7 0.34 -0.88 6.39
C CYS A 7 -0.16 -2.31 6.69
N ILE A 8 -0.70 -2.97 5.68
CA ILE A 8 -1.22 -4.32 5.81
C ILE A 8 -0.11 -5.38 5.94
N VAL A 9 1.09 -5.09 5.42
CA VAL A 9 2.22 -6.03 5.46
C VAL A 9 2.57 -6.38 6.92
N PRO A 10 2.59 -7.67 7.31
CA PRO A 10 2.90 -8.08 8.67
C PRO A 10 4.28 -7.61 9.10
N GLY A 11 4.39 -7.15 10.34
CA GLY A 11 5.65 -6.59 10.87
C GLY A 11 6.01 -5.20 10.34
N CYS A 12 5.20 -4.58 9.49
CA CYS A 12 5.44 -3.21 9.04
C CYS A 12 4.86 -2.17 10.01
N ASP A 13 5.72 -1.54 10.80
CA ASP A 13 5.31 -0.54 11.81
C ASP A 13 5.02 0.87 11.25
N THR A 14 5.10 1.05 9.94
CA THR A 14 5.02 2.37 9.29
C THR A 14 3.75 3.17 9.59
N GLY A 15 2.63 2.50 9.87
CA GLY A 15 1.40 3.17 10.30
C GLY A 15 1.29 3.39 11.80
N ARG A 16 1.92 2.51 12.59
CA ARG A 16 1.95 2.55 14.06
C ARG A 16 2.71 3.76 14.60
N PHE A 17 3.68 4.27 13.84
CA PHE A 17 4.49 5.43 14.23
C PHE A 17 3.93 6.79 13.80
N SER A 18 2.83 6.82 13.03
CA SER A 18 2.21 8.09 12.61
C SER A 18 1.56 8.86 13.77
N SER A 19 1.27 8.20 14.89
CA SER A 19 0.58 8.76 16.05
C SER A 19 1.51 9.31 17.14
N ARG A 20 2.83 9.17 17.04
CA ARG A 20 3.79 9.55 18.12
C ARG A 20 4.68 10.76 17.84
N GLY A 21 4.29 11.65 16.92
CA GLY A 21 5.00 12.94 16.73
C GLY A 21 6.45 12.82 16.23
N VAL A 22 6.84 11.66 15.71
CA VAL A 22 8.18 11.45 15.14
C VAL A 22 8.28 12.24 13.84
N LYS A 23 9.15 13.26 13.80
CA LYS A 23 9.53 13.94 12.55
C LYS A 23 10.08 12.89 11.60
N LYS A 24 9.31 12.54 10.56
CA LYS A 24 9.77 11.59 9.55
C LYS A 24 10.79 12.29 8.66
N GLU A 25 12.01 11.78 8.63
CA GLU A 25 13.04 12.24 7.67
C GLU A 25 12.58 12.05 6.21
N HIS A 26 11.62 11.15 5.98
CA HIS A 26 11.01 10.92 4.67
C HIS A 26 9.49 10.75 4.81
N PRO A 27 8.66 11.53 4.09
CA PRO A 27 7.22 11.35 4.11
C PRO A 27 6.87 9.97 3.54
N ILE A 28 6.19 9.16 4.35
CA ILE A 28 5.75 7.83 3.91
C ILE A 28 4.32 7.95 3.41
N SER A 29 4.11 7.60 2.15
CA SER A 29 2.79 7.53 1.53
C SER A 29 2.17 6.15 1.72
N LEU A 30 0.84 6.11 1.84
CA LEU A 30 0.05 4.88 1.91
C LEU A 30 -0.70 4.71 0.57
N HIS A 31 -0.64 3.51 0.00
CA HIS A 31 -1.21 3.18 -1.29
C HIS A 31 -2.26 2.10 -1.12
N GLY A 32 -3.49 2.38 -1.54
CA GLY A 32 -4.56 1.38 -1.58
C GLY A 32 -4.30 0.34 -2.67
N PHE A 33 -5.02 -0.77 -2.58
CA PHE A 33 -5.01 -1.78 -3.63
C PHE A 33 -5.49 -1.17 -4.97
N PRO A 34 -4.94 -1.64 -6.10
CA PRO A 34 -5.45 -1.28 -7.41
C PRO A 34 -6.86 -1.81 -7.62
N ASN A 35 -7.63 -1.16 -8.50
CA ASN A 35 -8.99 -1.60 -8.84
C ASN A 35 -9.03 -2.81 -9.80
N GLU A 36 -7.90 -3.10 -10.44
CA GLU A 36 -7.79 -4.15 -11.47
C GLU A 36 -7.49 -5.50 -10.81
N SER A 37 -8.35 -6.49 -11.06
CA SER A 37 -8.35 -7.78 -10.34
C SER A 37 -7.03 -8.54 -10.43
N THR A 38 -6.40 -8.53 -11.61
CA THR A 38 -5.10 -9.19 -11.85
C THR A 38 -4.01 -8.65 -10.93
N TRP A 39 -3.99 -7.33 -10.71
CA TRP A 39 -3.04 -6.70 -9.80
C TRP A 39 -3.33 -6.99 -8.33
N ILE A 40 -4.61 -7.10 -7.97
CA ILE A 40 -5.01 -7.50 -6.61
C ILE A 40 -4.46 -8.90 -6.31
N GLU A 41 -4.60 -9.84 -7.23
CA GLU A 41 -4.08 -11.21 -7.09
C GLU A 41 -2.55 -11.21 -6.95
N THR A 42 -1.84 -10.49 -7.82
CA THR A 42 -0.37 -10.36 -7.69
C THR A 42 0.04 -9.79 -6.32
N TRP A 43 -0.69 -8.78 -5.81
CA TRP A 43 -0.42 -8.22 -4.50
C TRP A 43 -0.67 -9.24 -3.39
N LYS A 44 -1.74 -10.04 -3.49
CA LYS A 44 -2.03 -11.10 -2.52
C LYS A 44 -0.94 -12.16 -2.46
N GLU A 45 -0.37 -12.52 -3.61
CA GLU A 45 0.71 -13.52 -3.70
C GLU A 45 2.01 -13.05 -3.03
N VAL A 46 2.37 -11.78 -3.16
CA VAL A 46 3.64 -11.26 -2.62
C VAL A 46 3.56 -10.83 -1.16
N ILE A 47 2.36 -10.51 -0.67
CA ILE A 47 2.16 -10.09 0.71
C ILE A 47 1.97 -11.34 1.58
N PRO A 48 2.84 -11.61 2.57
CA PRO A 48 2.85 -12.84 3.34
C PRO A 48 1.73 -12.85 4.40
N ILE A 49 0.49 -12.90 3.95
CA ILE A 49 -0.73 -12.89 4.78
C ILE A 49 -1.64 -14.02 4.33
N ASP A 50 -2.32 -14.63 5.30
CA ASP A 50 -3.44 -15.52 5.01
C ASP A 50 -4.68 -14.71 4.64
N TRP A 51 -4.87 -14.50 3.34
CA TRP A 51 -6.02 -13.78 2.76
C TRP A 51 -7.35 -14.51 2.92
N ASN A 52 -7.33 -15.81 3.24
CA ASN A 52 -8.52 -16.65 3.36
C ASN A 52 -8.87 -16.96 4.82
N SER A 53 -8.14 -16.39 5.78
CA SER A 53 -8.37 -16.61 7.19
C SER A 53 -9.76 -16.10 7.61
N LYS A 54 -10.66 -17.02 7.96
CA LYS A 54 -12.01 -16.68 8.44
C LYS A 54 -12.00 -15.85 9.73
N SER A 55 -10.91 -15.88 10.50
CA SER A 55 -10.76 -15.14 11.75
C SER A 55 -10.43 -13.65 11.54
N HIS A 56 -9.93 -13.26 10.37
CA HIS A 56 -9.58 -11.88 10.04
C HIS A 56 -9.96 -11.63 8.58
N SER A 57 -11.23 -11.27 8.34
CA SER A 57 -11.66 -10.85 7.01
C SER A 57 -11.01 -9.52 6.67
N ILE A 58 -9.93 -9.58 5.90
CA ILE A 58 -9.21 -8.40 5.43
C ILE A 58 -10.06 -7.71 4.37
N ASN A 59 -10.53 -6.50 4.69
CA ASN A 59 -11.19 -5.66 3.71
C ASN A 59 -10.15 -4.97 2.82
N ILE A 60 -9.97 -5.50 1.61
CA ILE A 60 -9.03 -4.98 0.58
C ILE A 60 -9.29 -3.50 0.28
N ASN A 61 -10.55 -3.04 0.32
CA ASN A 61 -10.91 -1.65 0.04
C ASN A 61 -10.36 -0.67 1.08
N ASN A 62 -10.13 -1.14 2.30
CA ASN A 62 -9.55 -0.34 3.38
C ASN A 62 -8.05 -0.63 3.59
N ALA A 63 -7.53 -1.70 2.99
CA ALA A 63 -6.13 -2.11 3.09
C ALA A 63 -5.21 -1.14 2.33
N VAL A 64 -4.06 -0.83 2.94
CA VAL A 64 -3.05 0.04 2.35
C VAL A 64 -1.66 -0.53 2.56
N ILE A 65 -0.74 -0.21 1.64
CA ILE A 65 0.68 -0.57 1.71
C ILE A 65 1.51 0.71 1.73
N CYS A 66 2.52 0.76 2.58
CA CYS A 66 3.40 1.93 2.64
C CYS A 66 4.43 1.95 1.49
N SER A 67 4.88 3.15 1.12
CA SER A 67 5.82 3.37 0.02
C SER A 67 7.16 2.62 0.15
N ARG A 68 7.51 2.12 1.34
CA ARG A 68 8.74 1.32 1.58
C ARG A 68 8.72 -0.06 0.93
N HIS A 69 7.54 -0.60 0.61
CA HIS A 69 7.41 -1.90 -0.07
C HIS A 69 7.42 -1.79 -1.60
N PHE A 70 7.68 -0.60 -2.13
CA PHE A 70 7.78 -0.32 -3.55
C PHE A 70 9.19 0.17 -3.86
N LYS A 71 9.75 -0.27 -4.98
CA LYS A 71 10.94 0.34 -5.56
C LYS A 71 10.56 1.70 -6.14
N LYS A 72 11.52 2.64 -6.22
CA LYS A 72 11.27 3.96 -6.82
C LYS A 72 10.74 3.85 -8.26
N THR A 73 11.16 2.83 -8.98
CA THR A 73 10.73 2.51 -10.36
C THR A 73 9.30 1.98 -10.46
N ASP A 74 8.73 1.48 -9.37
CA ASP A 74 7.34 0.98 -9.35
C ASP A 74 6.34 2.14 -9.31
N PHE A 75 6.82 3.33 -8.93
CA PHE A 75 6.10 4.58 -9.14
C PHE A 75 6.34 5.01 -10.57
N ARG A 76 5.25 5.13 -11.34
CA ARG A 76 5.34 5.80 -12.64
C ARG A 76 5.92 7.19 -12.42
N SER A 77 7.04 7.46 -13.09
CA SER A 77 7.73 8.76 -13.17
C SER A 77 6.87 9.88 -13.77
N ASP A 78 5.70 9.54 -14.31
CA ASP A 78 4.95 10.42 -15.21
C ASP A 78 3.89 11.28 -14.50
N ILE A 79 4.06 11.56 -13.20
CA ILE A 79 3.22 12.54 -12.48
C ILE A 79 4.10 13.34 -11.49
N TYR A 80 5.00 14.14 -12.05
CA TYR A 80 5.34 15.46 -11.47
C TYR A 80 4.37 16.52 -12.03
N SER A 81 3.08 16.18 -12.03
CA SER A 81 2.02 17.14 -12.30
C SER A 81 1.28 17.27 -10.99
N ASP A 82 1.17 18.49 -10.48
CA ASP A 82 0.39 18.93 -9.30
C ASP A 82 -1.09 18.51 -9.29
N ILE A 83 -1.51 17.58 -10.16
CA ILE A 83 -2.88 17.14 -10.34
C ILE A 83 -2.81 15.64 -10.66
N GLN A 84 -3.18 14.78 -9.70
CA GLN A 84 -3.25 13.33 -9.87
C GLN A 84 -4.21 12.94 -11.01
N PRO A 85 -3.81 11.98 -11.88
CA PRO A 85 -4.75 10.99 -12.37
C PRO A 85 -4.22 9.58 -12.09
N SER A 86 -5.05 8.83 -11.37
CA SER A 86 -4.95 7.40 -11.09
C SER A 86 -4.79 6.54 -12.35
N LYS A 87 -3.57 6.20 -12.79
CA LYS A 87 -3.36 5.13 -13.79
C LYS A 87 -2.11 4.28 -13.57
N LYS A 88 -2.39 3.01 -13.21
CA LYS A 88 -1.61 1.78 -13.45
C LYS A 88 -0.17 1.74 -12.92
N ARG A 89 0.05 0.99 -11.84
CA ARG A 89 1.40 0.71 -11.31
C ARG A 89 1.71 -0.77 -11.52
N ARG A 90 2.78 -1.07 -12.27
CA ARG A 90 3.30 -2.43 -12.44
C ARG A 90 4.43 -2.65 -11.44
N LEU A 91 4.44 -3.81 -10.78
CA LEU A 91 5.56 -4.28 -9.96
C LEU A 91 6.33 -5.33 -10.77
N ASN A 92 7.65 -5.20 -10.91
CA ASN A 92 8.50 -6.17 -11.60
C ASN A 92 9.35 -7.02 -10.63
N ARG A 93 9.54 -8.27 -11.08
CA ARG A 93 10.23 -9.47 -10.55
C ARG A 93 11.39 -9.28 -9.57
#